data_AF-A0A420EGI3-F1
#
_entry.id   AF-A0A420EGI3-F1
#
_cell.length_a   1.000
_cell.length_b   1.000
_cell.length_c   1.000
_cell.angle_alpha   90.00
_cell.angle_beta   90.00
_cell.angle_gamma   90.00
#
_symmetry.space_group_name_H-M   'P 1'
#
loop_
_entity.id
_entity.type
_entity.pdbx_description
1 polymer ?
#
loop_
_entity_poly.entity_id
_entity_poly.type
_entity_poly.pdbx_seq_one_letter_code
_entity_poly.pdbx_strand_id
1 'polypeptide(L)'
;MLIWNKIKSIVIIALVIVIPELIRFYTGLPITIIDLVVFPVFCLLLYFITTYVLDIKRSSKLDANKVFDRRWKVIGFLIFSVAIASMGIWLTWLGVQQPLTLFSSAKGAAHGYTLVQLGVITTLYSVGLSVVCSISLIRTPMRSS
;
A
#
# COMPACT_ATOMS: atom_id res chain seq x y z
N MET A 1 -15.06 2.16 34.07
CA MET A 1 -14.44 2.59 32.79
C MET A 1 -14.16 1.42 31.83
N LEU A 2 -13.55 0.32 32.29
CA LEU A 2 -13.23 -0.86 31.46
C LEU A 2 -14.44 -1.55 30.79
N ILE A 3 -15.55 -1.73 31.52
CA ILE A 3 -16.76 -2.41 30.99
C ILE A 3 -17.40 -1.61 29.85
N TRP A 4 -17.46 -0.28 29.99
CA TRP A 4 -18.00 0.61 28.96
C TRP A 4 -17.17 0.57 27.67
N ASN A 5 -15.84 0.49 27.79
CA ASN A 5 -14.96 0.33 26.64
C ASN A 5 -15.16 -1.02 25.95
N LYS A 6 -15.35 -2.11 26.71
CA LYS A 6 -15.67 -3.43 26.13
C LYS A 6 -17.00 -3.44 25.38
N ILE A 7 -18.05 -2.84 25.96
CA ILE A 7 -19.36 -2.72 25.31
C ILE A 7 -19.24 -1.92 24.01
N LYS A 8 -18.54 -0.78 24.03
CA LYS A 8 -18.26 0.01 22.82
C LYS A 8 -17.54 -0.82 21.75
N SER A 9 -16.51 -1.57 22.12
CA SER A 9 -15.79 -2.44 21.17
C SER A 9 -16.71 -3.49 20.54
N ILE A 10 -17.57 -4.14 21.34
CA ILE A 10 -18.52 -5.15 20.83
C ILE A 10 -19.52 -4.51 19.87
N VAL A 11 -20.06 -3.34 20.20
CA VAL A 11 -20.99 -2.59 19.34
C VAL A 11 -20.31 -2.19 18.02
N ILE A 12 -19.05 -1.74 18.07
CA ILE A 12 -18.28 -1.40 16.86
C ILE A 12 -18.06 -2.64 15.99
N ILE A 13 -17.64 -3.76 16.57
CA ILE A 13 -17.44 -5.01 15.83
C ILE A 13 -18.75 -5.47 15.16
N ALA A 14 -19.86 -5.43 15.90
CA ALA A 14 -21.18 -5.77 15.37
C ALA A 14 -21.57 -4.85 14.20
N LEU A 15 -21.38 -3.53 14.34
CA LEU A 15 -21.63 -2.58 13.26
C LEU A 15 -20.77 -2.85 12.02
N VAL A 16 -19.48 -3.14 12.19
CA VAL A 16 -18.56 -3.44 11.08
C VAL A 16 -18.97 -4.70 10.30
N ILE A 17 -19.64 -5.65 10.94
CA ILE A 17 -20.17 -6.85 10.26
C ILE A 17 -21.51 -6.55 9.59
N VAL A 18 -22.41 -5.85 10.28
CA VAL A 18 -23.80 -5.64 9.85
C VAL A 18 -23.93 -4.59 8.74
N ILE A 19 -23.12 -3.53 8.77
CA ILE A 19 -23.14 -2.47 7.76
C ILE A 19 -22.85 -3.00 6.33
N PRO A 20 -21.78 -3.79 6.08
CA PRO A 20 -21.54 -4.36 4.75
C PRO A 20 -22.73 -5.19 4.24
N GLU A 21 -23.32 -6.00 5.12
CA GLU A 21 -24.44 -6.87 4.73
C GLU A 21 -25.71 -6.05 4.45
N LEU A 22 -25.97 -4.99 5.22
CA LEU A 22 -27.04 -4.02 4.95
C LEU A 22 -26.85 -3.32 3.61
N ILE A 23 -25.64 -2.82 3.32
CA ILE A 23 -25.36 -2.15 2.04
C ILE A 23 -25.58 -3.14 0.89
N ARG A 24 -25.05 -4.36 1.00
CA ARG A 24 -25.25 -5.41 0.00
C ARG A 24 -26.74 -5.74 -0.20
N PHE A 25 -27.52 -5.81 0.87
CA PHE A 25 -28.96 -6.08 0.81
C PHE A 25 -29.74 -4.95 0.12
N TYR A 26 -29.46 -3.69 0.45
CA TYR A 26 -30.21 -2.54 -0.09
C TYR A 26 -29.75 -2.06 -1.46
N THR A 27 -28.46 -2.17 -1.78
CA THR A 27 -27.89 -1.65 -3.04
C THR A 27 -27.66 -2.74 -4.08
N GLY A 28 -27.67 -4.01 -3.68
CA GLY A 28 -27.25 -5.12 -4.53
C GLY A 28 -25.76 -5.13 -4.87
N LEU A 29 -24.98 -4.16 -4.37
CA LEU A 29 -23.54 -4.09 -4.64
C LEU A 29 -22.81 -5.17 -3.86
N PRO A 30 -21.95 -5.96 -4.53
CA PRO A 30 -21.16 -6.98 -3.86
C PRO A 30 -20.02 -6.28 -3.10
N ILE A 31 -20.18 -6.17 -1.78
CA ILE A 31 -19.25 -5.53 -0.85
C ILE A 31 -18.95 -6.48 0.30
N THR A 32 -17.66 -6.65 0.61
CA THR A 32 -17.17 -7.39 1.77
C THR A 32 -16.65 -6.45 2.86
N ILE A 33 -16.43 -7.00 4.05
CA ILE A 33 -15.76 -6.30 5.15
C ILE A 33 -14.35 -5.85 4.73
N ILE A 34 -13.63 -6.65 3.93
CA ILE A 34 -12.28 -6.32 3.48
C ILE A 34 -12.31 -5.09 2.57
N ASP A 35 -13.28 -5.03 1.66
CA ASP A 35 -13.45 -3.89 0.74
C ASP A 35 -13.65 -2.57 1.52
N LEU A 36 -14.45 -2.61 2.60
CA LEU A 36 -14.72 -1.47 3.48
C LEU A 36 -13.50 -1.05 4.32
N VAL A 37 -12.64 -1.98 4.72
CA VAL A 37 -11.44 -1.71 5.51
C VAL A 37 -10.28 -1.24 4.64
N VAL A 38 -10.12 -1.81 3.45
CA VAL A 38 -9.01 -1.48 2.53
C VAL A 38 -9.19 -0.08 1.97
N PHE A 39 -10.41 0.36 1.65
CA PHE A 39 -10.66 1.68 1.08
C PHE A 39 -10.12 2.87 1.91
N PRO A 40 -10.43 3.03 3.21
CA PRO A 40 -9.88 4.13 4.01
C PRO A 40 -8.36 4.03 4.19
N VAL A 41 -7.82 2.81 4.29
CA VAL A 41 -6.37 2.58 4.35
C VAL A 41 -5.72 3.01 3.04
N PHE A 42 -6.31 2.70 1.91
CA PHE A 42 -5.88 3.13 0.58
C PHE A 42 -5.86 4.66 0.47
N CYS A 43 -6.92 5.35 0.90
CA CYS A 43 -6.96 6.81 0.92
C CYS A 43 -5.87 7.42 1.81
N LEU A 44 -5.68 6.89 3.02
CA LEU A 44 -4.63 7.35 3.93
C LEU A 44 -3.24 7.17 3.31
N LEU A 45 -2.96 5.99 2.76
CA LEU A 45 -1.68 5.67 2.15
C LEU A 45 -1.40 6.52 0.89
N LEU A 46 -2.42 6.83 0.07
CA LEU A 46 -2.30 7.79 -1.04
C LEU A 46 -1.96 9.20 -0.53
N TYR A 47 -2.60 9.64 0.56
CA TYR A 47 -2.28 10.90 1.20
C TYR A 47 -0.83 10.94 1.71
N PHE A 48 -0.34 9.84 2.31
CA PHE A 48 1.06 9.74 2.73
C PHE A 48 2.05 9.79 1.55
N ILE A 49 1.76 9.10 0.44
CA ILE A 49 2.62 9.15 -0.76
C ILE A 49 2.71 10.59 -1.28
N THR A 50 1.56 11.23 -1.47
CA THR A 50 1.50 12.58 -2.04
C THR A 50 2.15 13.61 -1.13
N THR A 51 2.06 13.44 0.19
CA THR A 51 2.60 14.40 1.17
C THR A 51 4.09 14.18 1.46
N TYR A 52 4.55 12.94 1.61
CA TYR A 52 5.90 12.66 2.14
C TYR A 52 6.89 12.11 1.10
N VAL A 53 6.40 11.38 0.09
CA VAL A 53 7.29 10.79 -0.93
C VAL A 53 7.57 11.80 -2.05
N LEU A 54 6.61 12.66 -2.37
CA LEU A 54 6.81 13.73 -3.36
C LEU A 54 7.53 14.96 -2.79
N ASP A 55 7.47 15.19 -1.47
CA ASP A 55 8.11 16.35 -0.82
C ASP A 55 9.54 16.05 -0.33
N ILE A 56 10.33 15.31 -1.12
CA ILE A 56 11.75 15.01 -0.82
C ILE A 56 12.63 16.20 -1.23
N LYS A 57 12.30 17.35 -0.67
CA LYS A 57 13.27 18.36 -0.27
C LYS A 57 13.49 18.16 1.22
N ARG A 58 14.61 17.53 1.60
CA ARG A 58 15.60 18.06 2.57
C ARG A 58 16.34 16.94 3.31
N SER A 59 17.67 17.07 3.20
CA SER A 59 18.71 16.57 4.10
C SER A 59 19.03 15.08 4.09
N SER A 60 20.26 14.75 3.64
CA SER A 60 21.17 14.03 4.53
C SER A 60 22.63 14.29 4.12
N LYS A 61 23.47 14.67 5.09
CA LYS A 61 24.93 14.49 5.03
C LYS A 61 25.21 13.04 5.41
N LEU A 62 25.97 12.30 4.61
CA LEU A 62 26.32 10.92 4.92
C LEU A 62 27.78 10.60 4.61
N ASP A 63 28.33 9.76 5.49
CA ASP A 63 29.74 9.41 5.65
C ASP A 63 30.21 8.35 4.63
N ALA A 64 31.44 8.49 4.13
CA ALA A 64 31.91 7.88 2.88
C ALA A 64 32.21 6.36 2.97
N ASN A 65 32.58 5.84 4.14
CA ASN A 65 32.94 4.43 4.30
C ASN A 65 31.73 3.48 4.37
N LYS A 66 30.50 4.01 4.51
CA LYS A 66 29.25 3.22 4.43
C LYS A 66 28.70 3.11 2.99
N VAL A 67 29.39 3.67 2.00
CA VAL A 67 28.84 3.86 0.65
C VAL A 67 28.88 2.59 -0.21
N PHE A 68 29.89 1.72 -0.07
CA PHE A 68 30.04 0.55 -0.96
C PHE A 68 29.05 -0.59 -0.63
N ASP A 69 28.90 -0.93 0.65
CA ASP A 69 27.90 -1.91 1.12
C ASP A 69 26.45 -1.39 0.92
N ARG A 70 26.28 -0.07 0.93
CA ARG A 70 25.01 0.60 0.60
C ARG A 70 24.65 0.50 -0.88
N ARG A 71 25.62 0.53 -1.81
CA ARG A 71 25.34 0.45 -3.26
C ARG A 71 24.74 -0.90 -3.66
N TRP A 72 25.31 -2.01 -3.21
CA TRP A 72 24.76 -3.34 -3.49
C TRP A 72 23.39 -3.56 -2.86
N LYS A 73 23.19 -3.08 -1.63
CA LYS A 73 21.87 -3.09 -0.98
C LYS A 73 20.84 -2.27 -1.75
N VAL A 74 21.22 -1.11 -2.31
CA VAL A 74 20.30 -0.30 -3.12
C VAL A 74 20.01 -0.96 -4.47
N ILE A 75 20.99 -1.58 -5.15
CA ILE A 75 20.74 -2.32 -6.40
C ILE A 75 19.78 -3.48 -6.14
N GLY A 76 20.02 -4.28 -5.09
CA GLY A 76 19.11 -5.35 -4.69
C GLY A 76 17.70 -4.84 -4.37
N PHE A 77 17.60 -3.71 -3.68
CA PHE A 77 16.33 -3.04 -3.39
C PHE A 77 15.61 -2.58 -4.67
N LEU A 78 16.33 -2.02 -5.65
CA LEU A 78 15.73 -1.60 -6.93
C LEU A 78 15.19 -2.79 -7.71
N ILE A 79 15.94 -3.89 -7.79
CA ILE A 79 15.49 -5.12 -8.46
C ILE A 79 14.23 -5.67 -7.78
N PHE A 80 14.25 -5.76 -6.44
CA PHE A 80 13.09 -6.20 -5.67
C PHE A 80 11.88 -5.28 -5.91
N SER A 81 12.09 -3.97 -5.94
CA SER A 81 11.04 -3.00 -6.21
C SER A 81 10.44 -3.15 -7.61
N VAL A 82 11.22 -3.47 -8.64
CA VAL A 82 10.67 -3.75 -9.98
C VAL A 82 9.73 -4.96 -9.95
N ALA A 83 10.10 -6.02 -9.23
CA ALA A 83 9.24 -7.19 -9.09
C ALA A 83 7.93 -6.85 -8.36
N ILE A 84 7.99 -6.09 -7.26
CA ILE A 84 6.81 -5.66 -6.50
C ILE A 84 5.93 -4.72 -7.33
N ALA A 85 6.52 -3.76 -8.05
CA ALA A 85 5.77 -2.86 -8.93
C ALA A 85 5.05 -3.63 -10.05
N SER A 86 5.70 -4.62 -10.64
CA SER A 86 5.13 -5.49 -11.67
C SER A 86 3.97 -6.33 -11.13
N MET A 87 4.11 -6.88 -9.92
CA MET A 87 3.02 -7.56 -9.22
C MET A 87 1.83 -6.62 -8.98
N GLY A 88 2.08 -5.38 -8.56
CA GLY A 88 1.05 -4.36 -8.38
C GLY A 88 0.29 -4.05 -9.68
N ILE A 89 1.02 -3.88 -10.80
CA ILE A 89 0.42 -3.66 -12.12
C ILE A 89 -0.45 -4.85 -12.53
N TRP A 90 0.04 -6.07 -12.31
CA TRP A 90 -0.72 -7.28 -12.62
C TRP A 90 -2.00 -7.40 -11.79
N LEU A 91 -1.95 -7.09 -10.49
CA LEU A 91 -3.14 -7.04 -9.63
C LEU A 91 -4.15 -5.99 -10.09
N THR A 92 -3.67 -4.80 -10.47
CA THR A 92 -4.52 -3.75 -11.03
C THR A 92 -5.17 -4.20 -12.33
N TRP A 93 -4.40 -4.79 -13.24
CA TRP A 93 -4.93 -5.33 -14.49
C TRP A 93 -6.02 -6.39 -14.23
N LEU A 94 -5.75 -7.35 -13.35
CA LEU A 94 -6.70 -8.40 -12.98
C LEU A 94 -8.00 -7.80 -12.41
N GLY A 95 -7.88 -6.83 -11.52
CA GLY A 95 -9.01 -6.14 -10.92
C GLY A 95 -9.84 -5.31 -11.91
N VAL A 96 -9.19 -4.67 -12.89
CA VAL A 96 -9.88 -3.92 -13.96
C VAL A 96 -10.66 -4.84 -14.89
N GLN A 97 -10.10 -6.01 -15.22
CA GLN A 97 -10.78 -6.98 -16.09
C GLN A 97 -12.03 -7.59 -15.44
N GLN A 98 -12.02 -7.71 -14.11
CA GLN A 98 -13.06 -8.40 -13.35
C GLN A 98 -13.43 -7.64 -12.06
N PRO A 99 -14.00 -6.43 -12.16
CA PRO A 99 -14.14 -5.51 -11.02
C PRO A 99 -15.08 -6.02 -9.94
N LEU A 100 -16.13 -6.75 -10.32
CA LEU A 100 -17.15 -7.28 -9.41
C LEU A 100 -16.93 -8.75 -9.04
N THR A 101 -15.91 -9.40 -9.59
CA THR A 101 -15.61 -10.79 -9.26
C THR A 101 -15.02 -10.87 -7.86
N LEU A 102 -15.53 -11.81 -7.06
CA LEU A 102 -14.99 -12.10 -5.73
C LEU A 102 -13.76 -13.00 -5.86
N PHE A 103 -12.59 -12.47 -5.53
CA PHE A 103 -11.35 -13.24 -5.43
C PHE A 103 -11.20 -13.74 -3.99
N SER A 104 -11.29 -15.05 -3.80
CA SER A 104 -11.22 -15.69 -2.48
C SER A 104 -9.87 -16.37 -2.24
N SER A 105 -9.37 -16.27 -1.01
CA SER A 105 -8.17 -16.94 -0.54
C SER A 105 -8.38 -17.45 0.89
N ALA A 106 -7.45 -18.26 1.39
CA ALA A 106 -7.50 -18.79 2.76
C ALA A 106 -7.58 -17.71 3.86
N LYS A 107 -7.20 -16.45 3.56
CA LYS A 107 -7.15 -15.34 4.53
C LYS A 107 -8.28 -14.31 4.34
N GLY A 108 -9.18 -14.55 3.39
CA GLY A 108 -10.29 -13.65 3.10
C GLY A 108 -10.58 -13.54 1.60
N ALA A 109 -11.66 -12.82 1.30
CA ALA A 109 -12.11 -12.57 -0.06
C ALA A 109 -12.36 -11.08 -0.28
N ALA A 110 -11.97 -10.59 -1.45
CA ALA A 110 -12.13 -9.20 -1.84
C ALA A 110 -12.53 -9.12 -3.32
N HIS A 111 -13.18 -8.02 -3.71
CA HIS A 111 -13.58 -7.84 -5.09
C HIS A 111 -12.48 -7.23 -5.95
N GLY A 112 -12.61 -7.35 -7.27
CA GLY A 112 -11.66 -6.81 -8.23
C GLY A 112 -11.34 -5.33 -8.04
N TYR A 113 -12.32 -4.49 -7.68
CA TYR A 113 -12.07 -3.07 -7.37
C TYR A 113 -11.13 -2.87 -6.16
N THR A 114 -11.13 -3.80 -5.20
CA THR A 114 -10.18 -3.78 -4.07
C THR A 114 -8.81 -4.27 -4.50
N LEU A 115 -8.73 -5.21 -5.44
CA LEU A 115 -7.46 -5.57 -6.09
C LEU A 115 -6.87 -4.39 -6.87
N VAL A 116 -7.70 -3.57 -7.53
CA VAL A 116 -7.25 -2.33 -8.17
C VAL A 116 -6.61 -1.39 -7.15
N GLN A 117 -7.26 -1.15 -6.01
CA GLN A 117 -6.73 -0.30 -4.92
C GLN A 117 -5.39 -0.84 -4.40
N LEU A 118 -5.32 -2.14 -4.09
CA LEU A 118 -4.09 -2.78 -3.60
C LEU A 118 -2.98 -2.76 -4.65
N GLY A 119 -3.30 -3.00 -5.92
CA GLY A 119 -2.32 -2.98 -7.00
C GLY A 119 -1.74 -1.58 -7.23
N VAL A 120 -2.61 -0.57 -7.30
CA VAL A 120 -2.21 0.84 -7.48
C VAL A 120 -1.29 1.29 -6.35
N ILE A 121 -1.65 0.99 -5.10
CA ILE A 121 -0.84 1.44 -3.97
C ILE A 121 0.50 0.71 -3.90
N THR A 122 0.49 -0.59 -4.21
CA THR A 122 1.71 -1.40 -4.27
C THR A 122 2.67 -0.84 -5.31
N THR A 123 2.18 -0.53 -6.51
CA THR A 123 2.99 0.07 -7.57
C THR A 123 3.50 1.44 -7.18
N LEU A 124 2.65 2.33 -6.66
CA LEU A 124 3.04 3.69 -6.28
C LEU A 124 4.08 3.70 -5.15
N TYR A 125 3.92 2.88 -4.11
CA TYR A 125 4.92 2.77 -3.04
C TYR A 125 6.25 2.23 -3.55
N SER A 126 6.21 1.18 -4.37
CA SER A 126 7.42 0.56 -4.90
C SER A 126 8.19 1.53 -5.78
N VAL A 127 7.52 2.20 -6.72
CA VAL A 127 8.13 3.20 -7.61
C VAL A 127 8.61 4.41 -6.80
N GLY A 128 7.77 4.94 -5.91
CA GLY A 128 8.12 6.09 -5.08
C GLY A 128 9.37 5.85 -4.25
N LEU A 129 9.43 4.72 -3.53
CA LEU A 129 10.59 4.35 -2.71
C LEU A 129 11.85 4.10 -3.56
N SER A 130 11.71 3.49 -4.74
CA SER A 130 12.81 3.36 -5.71
C SER A 130 13.36 4.70 -6.17
N VAL A 131 12.50 5.69 -6.42
CA VAL A 131 12.93 7.05 -6.78
C VAL A 131 13.71 7.68 -5.63
N VAL A 132 13.22 7.58 -4.38
CA VAL A 132 13.93 8.08 -3.19
C VAL A 132 15.33 7.45 -3.08
N CYS A 133 15.39 6.13 -3.18
CA CYS A 133 16.65 5.38 -3.09
C CYS A 133 17.61 5.79 -4.21
N SER A 134 17.12 5.98 -5.43
CA SER A 134 17.92 6.40 -6.59
C SER A 134 18.49 7.82 -6.40
N ILE A 135 17.67 8.77 -5.92
CA ILE A 135 18.13 10.13 -5.59
C ILE A 135 19.20 10.09 -4.50
N SER A 136 19.04 9.21 -3.51
CA SER A 136 20.01 9.05 -2.41
C SER A 136 21.36 8.51 -2.88
N LEU A 137 21.39 7.69 -3.94
CA LEU A 137 22.63 7.24 -4.59
C LEU A 137 23.32 8.39 -5.34
N ILE A 138 22.56 9.15 -6.13
CA ILE A 138 23.10 10.26 -6.94
C ILE A 138 23.67 11.38 -6.06
N ARG A 139 23.05 11.67 -4.91
CA ARG A 139 23.52 12.71 -3.98
C ARG A 139 24.73 12.31 -3.11
N THR A 140 25.19 11.06 -3.17
CA THR A 140 26.46 10.70 -2.51
C THR A 140 27.64 11.14 -3.37
N PRO A 141 28.51 12.07 -2.92
CA PRO A 141 29.62 12.54 -3.73
C PRO A 141 30.58 11.37 -4.03
N MET A 142 30.80 11.07 -5.31
CA MET A 142 31.94 10.26 -5.73
C MET A 142 33.20 11.10 -5.53
N ARG A 143 33.92 10.88 -4.43
CA ARG A 143 35.29 11.36 -4.33
C ARG A 143 36.16 10.37 -5.11
N SER A 144 36.64 10.81 -6.27
CA SER A 144 37.72 10.14 -7.01
C SER A 144 38.95 10.08 -6.10
N SER A 145 39.35 8.89 -5.70
CA SER A 145 40.69 8.60 -5.17
C SER A 145 41.62 8.29 -6.33
#